data_AF-A0A2S7YS02-F1
#
_entry.id   AF-A0A2S7YS02-F1
#
_cell.length_a   1.000
_cell.length_b   1.000
_cell.length_c   1.000
_cell.angle_alpha   90.00
_cell.angle_beta   90.00
_cell.angle_gamma   90.00
#
_symmetry.space_group_name_H-M   'P 1'
#
loop_
_entity.id
_entity.type
_entity.pdbx_description
1 polymer ?
#
loop_
_entity_poly.entity_id
_entity_poly.type
_entity_poly.pdbx_seq_one_letter_code
_entity_poly.pdbx_strand_id
1 'polypeptide(L)'
;MKFLQSLSAQVSLFTQGAILALGVLFILLDAITESFNPVIDLAWVTVLVCGLPLLINSVQSILKHLEIHANFLIVVAMVALISIGDYHTAAYVGLIVQAGFFLEQLITGESHYTLDDDMLPAMPSQLVAMRQGINNYSSVIVVAVLLLSMGSFALTQDFIHTVTLLLVLCPCSLELILVALMMGSLVDDASPVSELSKGTKQSHLGLLIVSIVFHIAIIGAGVFGFMDPVTAVALHGLARLGLVYNLKVLNSSLCVA
;
A
#
# COMPACT_ATOMS: atom_id res chain seq x y z
N MET A 1 22.12 7.23 14.31
CA MET A 1 21.48 7.93 13.18
C MET A 1 22.08 7.54 11.81
N LYS A 2 23.41 7.52 11.62
CA LYS A 2 24.04 7.03 10.37
C LYS A 2 23.71 5.57 9.99
N PHE A 3 23.57 4.69 10.99
CA PHE A 3 23.20 3.28 10.79
C PHE A 3 21.79 3.08 10.19
N LEU A 4 20.79 3.83 10.68
CA LEU A 4 19.43 3.79 10.13
C LEU A 4 19.36 4.38 8.72
N GLN A 5 20.15 5.42 8.45
CA GLN A 5 20.23 6.07 7.15
C GLN A 5 20.90 5.17 6.08
N SER A 6 21.86 4.33 6.48
CA SER A 6 22.45 3.31 5.62
C SER A 6 21.49 2.15 5.30
N LEU A 7 20.52 1.86 6.17
CA LEU A 7 19.51 0.83 5.92
C LEU A 7 18.39 1.31 4.98
N SER A 8 17.98 2.57 5.09
CA SER A 8 16.88 3.13 4.29
C SER A 8 17.31 3.66 2.91
N ALA A 9 18.55 4.14 2.75
CA ALA A 9 19.01 4.75 1.50
C ALA A 9 19.34 3.74 0.40
N GLN A 10 19.24 2.43 0.68
CA GLN A 10 19.64 1.39 -0.25
C GLN A 10 18.82 0.11 -0.04
N VAL A 11 17.50 0.22 0.03
CA VAL A 11 16.67 -0.98 -0.20
C VAL A 11 16.55 -1.14 -1.70
N SER A 12 17.64 -1.60 -2.31
CA SER A 12 17.65 -2.03 -3.71
C SER A 12 16.51 -3.02 -3.93
N LEU A 13 15.93 -3.06 -5.13
CA LEU A 13 14.94 -4.06 -5.52
C LEU A 13 15.36 -5.48 -5.10
N PHE A 14 16.65 -5.77 -5.15
CA PHE A 14 17.24 -7.03 -4.69
C PHE A 14 17.03 -7.28 -3.18
N THR A 15 17.21 -6.27 -2.33
CA THR A 15 16.99 -6.37 -0.89
C THR A 15 15.51 -6.61 -0.56
N GLN A 16 14.59 -5.91 -1.23
CA GLN A 16 13.15 -6.15 -1.06
C GLN A 16 12.75 -7.55 -1.51
N GLY A 17 13.26 -7.98 -2.67
CA GLY A 17 13.04 -9.32 -3.20
C GLY A 17 13.58 -10.41 -2.27
N ALA A 18 14.76 -10.19 -1.66
CA ALA A 18 15.34 -11.13 -0.70
C ALA A 18 14.51 -11.24 0.59
N ILE A 19 14.05 -10.11 1.15
CA ILE A 19 13.17 -10.11 2.33
C ILE A 19 11.86 -10.83 2.02
N LEU A 20 11.26 -10.56 0.86
CA LEU A 20 10.03 -11.22 0.43
C LEU A 20 10.23 -12.73 0.25
N ALA A 21 11.29 -13.14 -0.44
CA ALA A 21 11.61 -14.56 -0.66
C ALA A 21 11.85 -15.28 0.67
N LEU A 22 12.54 -14.64 1.61
CA LEU A 22 12.76 -15.17 2.96
C LEU A 22 11.44 -15.30 3.74
N GLY A 23 10.56 -14.31 3.67
CA GLY A 23 9.23 -14.37 4.28
C GLY A 23 8.35 -15.48 3.70
N VAL A 24 8.34 -15.63 2.37
CA VAL A 24 7.64 -16.74 1.68
C VAL A 24 8.21 -18.10 2.10
N LEU A 25 9.55 -18.20 2.22
CA LEU A 25 10.19 -19.44 2.67
C LEU A 25 9.75 -19.80 4.09
N PHE A 26 9.79 -18.84 5.03
CA PHE A 26 9.40 -19.11 6.42
C PHE A 26 7.92 -19.45 6.57
N ILE A 27 7.02 -18.79 5.84
CA ILE A 27 5.59 -19.12 5.92
C ILE A 27 5.26 -20.47 5.29
N LEU A 28 6.01 -20.89 4.27
CA LEU A 28 5.88 -22.23 3.70
C LEU A 28 6.42 -23.30 4.68
N LEU A 29 7.55 -23.01 5.34
CA LEU A 29 8.10 -23.88 6.38
C LEU A 29 7.14 -23.99 7.58
N ASP A 30 6.48 -22.90 7.95
CA ASP A 30 5.46 -22.86 9.00
C ASP A 30 4.31 -23.82 8.67
N ALA A 31 3.73 -23.72 7.48
CA ALA A 31 2.66 -24.60 7.02
C ALA A 31 3.05 -26.10 6.98
N ILE A 32 4.33 -26.42 6.72
CA ILE A 32 4.83 -27.80 6.76
C ILE A 32 5.04 -28.26 8.22
N THR A 33 5.56 -27.37 9.07
CA THR A 33 5.96 -27.69 10.44
C THR A 33 4.76 -27.75 11.38
N GLU A 34 3.66 -27.03 11.09
CA GLU A 34 2.41 -27.06 11.85
C GLU A 34 1.88 -28.49 12.04
N SER A 35 2.07 -29.37 11.04
CA SER A 35 1.73 -30.79 11.13
C SER A 35 2.51 -31.56 12.22
N PHE A 36 3.63 -31.02 12.69
CA PHE A 36 4.50 -31.62 13.70
C PHE A 36 4.35 -30.97 15.09
N ASN A 37 3.43 -30.03 15.26
CA ASN A 37 3.11 -29.33 16.51
C ASN A 37 4.37 -28.74 17.23
N PRO A 38 5.05 -27.77 16.60
CA PRO A 38 6.24 -27.14 17.19
C PRO A 38 5.87 -26.32 18.42
N VAL A 39 6.80 -26.21 19.37
CA VAL A 39 6.63 -25.38 20.59
C VAL A 39 6.65 -23.88 20.27
N ILE A 40 7.11 -23.50 19.07
CA ILE A 40 7.29 -22.12 18.62
C ILE A 40 6.71 -21.99 17.21
N ASP A 41 5.69 -21.15 17.03
CA ASP A 41 5.02 -20.92 15.75
C ASP A 41 5.93 -20.17 14.76
N LEU A 42 6.37 -20.80 13.68
CA LEU A 42 7.35 -20.18 12.78
C LEU A 42 6.81 -18.90 12.10
N ALA A 43 5.49 -18.70 12.11
CA ALA A 43 4.81 -17.45 11.75
C ALA A 43 5.42 -16.18 12.40
N TRP A 44 5.90 -16.22 13.65
CA TRP A 44 6.53 -15.04 14.29
C TRP A 44 7.80 -14.60 13.56
N VAL A 45 8.53 -15.55 12.96
CA VAL A 45 9.73 -15.25 12.17
C VAL A 45 9.34 -14.45 10.94
N THR A 46 8.29 -14.88 10.23
CA THR A 46 7.77 -14.14 9.07
C THR A 46 7.30 -12.74 9.45
N VAL A 47 6.58 -12.60 10.57
CA VAL A 47 6.17 -11.31 11.13
C VAL A 47 7.37 -10.39 11.34
N LEU A 48 8.47 -10.90 11.92
CA LEU A 48 9.68 -10.09 12.11
C LEU A 48 10.38 -9.76 10.80
N VAL A 49 10.55 -10.74 9.91
CA VAL A 49 11.25 -10.55 8.63
C VAL A 49 10.54 -9.51 7.77
N CYS A 50 9.21 -9.61 7.65
CA CYS A 50 8.42 -8.67 6.84
C CYS A 50 8.07 -7.38 7.60
N GLY A 51 7.90 -7.43 8.92
CA GLY A 51 7.48 -6.28 9.73
C GLY A 51 8.64 -5.32 10.08
N LEU A 52 9.87 -5.83 10.22
CA LEU A 52 11.03 -5.01 10.55
C LEU A 52 11.31 -3.89 9.53
N PRO A 53 11.33 -4.13 8.19
CA PRO A 53 11.51 -3.04 7.23
C PRO A 53 10.39 -1.99 7.30
N LEU A 54 9.15 -2.41 7.53
CA LEU A 54 8.01 -1.50 7.69
C LEU A 54 8.17 -0.62 8.94
N LEU A 55 8.58 -1.22 10.05
CA LEU A 55 8.83 -0.52 11.30
C LEU A 55 9.98 0.47 11.18
N ILE A 56 11.09 0.07 10.55
CA ILE A 56 12.24 0.96 10.33
C ILE A 56 11.83 2.15 9.46
N ASN A 57 11.11 1.90 8.36
CA ASN A 57 10.63 2.95 7.47
C ASN A 57 9.70 3.91 8.21
N SER A 58 8.74 3.38 8.98
CA SER A 58 7.81 4.19 9.77
C SER A 58 8.52 5.05 10.82
N VAL A 59 9.43 4.47 11.60
CA VAL A 59 10.16 5.19 12.65
C VAL A 59 11.04 6.27 12.04
N GLN A 60 11.67 5.99 10.91
CA GLN A 60 12.49 6.97 10.23
C GLN A 60 11.68 8.16 9.70
N SER A 61 10.51 7.91 9.09
CA SER A 61 9.63 8.99 8.62
C SER A 61 9.19 9.90 9.77
N ILE A 62 8.79 9.30 10.90
CA ILE A 62 8.37 10.05 12.10
C ILE A 62 9.53 10.87 12.67
N LEU A 63 10.73 10.28 12.79
CA LEU A 63 11.87 10.97 13.41
C LEU A 63 12.49 12.07 12.53
N LYS A 64 12.45 11.93 11.20
CA LYS A 64 13.08 12.89 10.28
C LYS A 64 12.14 13.99 9.82
N HIS A 65 10.88 13.65 9.57
CA HIS A 65 9.91 14.54 8.94
C HIS A 65 8.75 14.89 9.87
N LEU A 66 8.63 14.24 11.05
CA LEU A 66 7.45 14.34 11.92
C LEU A 66 6.14 13.98 11.19
N GLU A 67 6.27 13.18 10.13
CA GLU A 67 5.17 12.74 9.28
C GLU A 67 4.84 11.27 9.54
N ILE A 68 3.54 10.98 9.68
CA ILE A 68 3.03 9.63 9.86
C ILE A 68 2.53 9.14 8.51
N HIS A 69 3.22 8.14 7.95
CA HIS A 69 2.86 7.48 6.70
C HIS A 69 2.09 6.18 6.93
N ALA A 70 1.52 5.63 5.85
CA ALA A 70 0.82 4.35 5.81
C ALA A 70 1.55 3.17 6.48
N ASN A 71 2.89 3.12 6.38
CA ASN A 71 3.68 2.06 7.02
C ASN A 71 3.43 1.99 8.53
N PHE A 72 3.13 3.12 9.18
CA PHE A 72 2.79 3.17 10.59
C PHE A 72 1.50 2.40 10.89
N LEU A 73 0.44 2.61 10.12
CA LEU A 73 -0.85 1.94 10.31
C LEU A 73 -0.72 0.41 10.16
N ILE A 74 0.09 -0.03 9.20
CA ILE A 74 0.36 -1.45 8.98
C ILE A 74 1.10 -2.07 10.17
N VAL A 75 2.11 -1.37 10.69
CA VAL A 75 2.83 -1.81 11.90
C VAL A 75 1.89 -1.87 13.10
N VAL A 76 1.04 -0.85 13.30
CA VAL A 76 0.04 -0.86 14.38
C VAL A 76 -0.95 -2.02 14.22
N ALA A 77 -1.42 -2.29 13.00
CA ALA A 77 -2.31 -3.41 12.70
C ALA A 77 -1.65 -4.77 13.01
N MET A 78 -0.40 -4.96 12.60
CA MET A 78 0.36 -6.18 12.92
C MET A 78 0.55 -6.35 14.43
N VAL A 79 0.90 -5.27 15.15
CA VAL A 79 1.02 -5.30 16.61
C VAL A 79 -0.31 -5.65 17.28
N ALA A 80 -1.44 -5.14 16.77
CA ALA A 80 -2.76 -5.46 17.28
C ALA A 80 -3.12 -6.94 17.07
N LEU A 81 -2.83 -7.51 15.90
CA LEU A 81 -3.02 -8.95 15.64
C LEU A 81 -2.16 -9.82 16.58
N ILE A 82 -0.89 -9.44 16.75
CA ILE A 82 0.05 -10.10 17.68
C ILE A 82 -0.48 -10.08 19.11
N SER A 83 -1.06 -8.96 19.55
CA SER A 83 -1.59 -8.83 20.92
C SER A 83 -2.77 -9.76 21.22
N ILE A 84 -3.49 -10.20 20.18
CA ILE A 84 -4.61 -11.15 20.29
C ILE A 84 -4.10 -12.60 20.16
N GLY A 85 -2.83 -12.78 19.79
CA GLY A 85 -2.21 -14.09 19.55
C GLY A 85 -2.40 -14.60 18.12
N ASP A 86 -2.88 -13.77 17.19
CA ASP A 86 -3.05 -14.14 15.78
C ASP A 86 -1.79 -13.82 14.96
N TYR A 87 -0.78 -14.68 15.13
CA TYR A 87 0.52 -14.53 14.46
C TYR A 87 0.45 -14.86 12.97
N HIS A 88 -0.41 -15.80 12.54
CA HIS A 88 -0.56 -16.18 11.14
C HIS A 88 -1.17 -15.03 10.32
N THR A 89 -2.25 -14.41 10.81
CA THR A 89 -2.84 -13.24 10.14
C THR A 89 -1.85 -12.08 10.07
N ALA A 90 -1.10 -11.82 11.16
CA ALA A 90 -0.06 -10.79 11.15
C ALA A 90 1.05 -11.09 10.12
N ALA A 91 1.45 -12.36 9.99
CA ALA A 91 2.45 -12.81 9.02
C ALA A 91 1.95 -12.63 7.58
N TYR A 92 0.72 -13.07 7.28
CA TYR A 92 0.13 -12.91 5.95
C TYR A 92 -0.04 -11.44 5.58
N VAL A 93 -0.54 -10.60 6.49
CA VAL A 93 -0.67 -9.16 6.26
C VAL A 93 0.69 -8.52 5.94
N GLY A 94 1.70 -8.78 6.76
CA GLY A 94 3.06 -8.26 6.52
C GLY A 94 3.65 -8.73 5.20
N LEU A 95 3.47 -10.00 4.86
CA LEU A 95 3.97 -10.59 3.62
C LEU A 95 3.30 -9.98 2.38
N ILE A 96 1.98 -9.83 2.40
CA ILE A 96 1.21 -9.26 1.28
C ILE A 96 1.58 -7.79 1.06
N VAL A 97 1.70 -7.01 2.14
CA VAL A 97 2.14 -5.61 2.05
C VAL A 97 3.53 -5.51 1.44
N GLN A 98 4.48 -6.34 1.92
CA GLN A 98 5.84 -6.34 1.40
C GLN A 98 5.90 -6.78 -0.07
N ALA A 99 5.07 -7.76 -0.46
CA ALA A 99 4.92 -8.17 -1.86
C ALA A 99 4.38 -7.02 -2.72
N GLY A 100 3.41 -6.25 -2.21
CA GLY A 100 2.87 -5.08 -2.88
C GLY A 100 3.93 -4.02 -3.17
N PHE A 101 4.79 -3.69 -2.19
CA PHE A 101 5.90 -2.76 -2.41
C PHE A 101 6.90 -3.26 -3.46
N PHE A 102 7.25 -4.55 -3.41
CA PHE A 102 8.16 -5.15 -4.37
C PHE A 102 7.58 -5.12 -5.80
N LEU A 103 6.31 -5.52 -5.96
CA LEU A 103 5.62 -5.50 -7.25
C LEU A 103 5.45 -4.08 -7.79
N GLU A 104 5.17 -3.10 -6.92
CA GLU A 104 5.13 -1.70 -7.30
C GLU A 104 6.48 -1.24 -7.87
N GLN A 105 7.60 -1.56 -7.20
CA GLN A 105 8.94 -1.23 -7.70
C GLN A 105 9.26 -1.90 -9.04
N LEU A 106 8.85 -3.16 -9.23
CA LEU A 106 9.00 -3.86 -10.52
C LEU A 106 8.19 -3.19 -11.63
N ILE A 107 6.95 -2.78 -11.34
CA ILE A 107 6.11 -2.09 -12.31
C ILE A 107 6.73 -0.74 -12.61
N THR A 108 7.13 0.05 -11.62
CA THR A 108 7.69 1.38 -11.90
C THR A 108 9.06 1.31 -12.60
N GLY A 109 9.83 0.23 -12.38
CA GLY A 109 11.12 -0.01 -13.02
C GLY A 109 12.19 0.97 -12.53
N GLU A 110 13.01 0.54 -11.57
CA GLU A 110 14.05 1.35 -10.92
C GLU A 110 14.71 2.42 -11.81
N SER A 111 14.37 3.68 -11.57
CA SER A 111 15.35 4.73 -11.39
C SER A 111 15.09 5.35 -10.01
N HIS A 112 16.15 5.72 -9.31
CA HIS A 112 16.10 6.37 -8.01
C HIS A 112 14.98 7.42 -7.94
N TYR A 113 13.94 7.15 -7.15
CA TYR A 113 12.91 8.12 -6.78
C TYR A 113 13.40 8.94 -5.57
N THR A 114 14.57 9.56 -5.68
CA THR A 114 14.72 10.81 -4.94
C THR A 114 13.71 11.77 -5.59
N LEU A 115 12.87 12.41 -4.79
CA LEU A 115 12.03 13.52 -5.22
C LEU A 115 12.90 14.75 -5.56
N ASP A 116 13.95 14.54 -6.37
CA ASP A 116 14.80 15.58 -6.91
C ASP A 116 14.49 15.66 -8.40
N ASP A 117 13.57 16.57 -8.70
CA ASP A 117 13.35 17.39 -9.90
C ASP A 117 13.40 16.81 -11.34
N ASP A 118 13.95 15.62 -11.62
CA ASP A 118 14.38 15.29 -12.99
C ASP A 118 13.64 14.16 -13.73
N MET A 119 12.50 13.66 -13.23
CA MET A 119 11.58 12.82 -14.04
C MET A 119 10.12 13.29 -14.05
N LEU A 120 9.94 14.60 -13.82
CA LEU A 120 8.68 15.30 -13.89
C LEU A 120 8.20 15.79 -15.28
N PRO A 121 8.75 15.44 -16.47
CA PRO A 121 8.26 16.09 -17.70
C PRO A 121 6.99 15.46 -18.29
N ALA A 122 6.50 14.30 -17.83
CA ALA A 122 5.35 13.63 -18.47
C ALA A 122 4.04 13.62 -17.66
N MET A 123 4.08 13.87 -16.33
CA MET A 123 2.87 14.00 -15.51
C MET A 123 2.53 15.49 -15.36
N PRO A 124 1.26 15.91 -15.61
CA PRO A 124 0.92 17.33 -15.53
C PRO A 124 1.18 17.85 -14.12
N SER A 125 1.78 19.04 -14.02
CA SER A 125 2.17 19.67 -12.75
C SER A 125 1.04 19.74 -11.72
N GLN A 126 -0.22 19.81 -12.17
CA GLN A 126 -1.40 19.78 -11.32
C GLN A 126 -1.57 18.46 -10.55
N LEU A 127 -1.22 17.33 -11.16
CA LEU A 127 -1.31 16.03 -10.50
C LEU A 127 -0.24 15.86 -9.42
N VAL A 128 0.98 16.33 -9.69
CA VAL A 128 2.09 16.24 -8.74
C VAL A 128 1.83 17.17 -7.54
N ALA A 129 1.37 18.39 -7.79
CA ALA A 129 1.01 19.33 -6.72
C ALA A 129 -0.11 18.79 -5.81
N MET A 130 -1.13 18.13 -6.38
CA MET A 130 -2.21 17.54 -5.57
C MET A 130 -1.78 16.29 -4.82
N ARG A 131 -0.98 15.41 -5.44
CA ARG A 131 -0.40 14.27 -4.74
C ARG A 131 0.41 14.73 -3.53
N GLN A 132 1.27 15.74 -3.72
CA GLN A 132 2.04 16.34 -2.63
C GLN A 132 1.13 16.96 -1.56
N GLY A 133 0.05 17.63 -1.98
CA GLY A 133 -0.96 18.16 -1.07
C GLY A 133 -1.56 17.08 -0.16
N ILE A 134 -2.00 15.95 -0.73
CA ILE A 134 -2.52 14.81 0.06
C ILE A 134 -1.45 14.26 0.99
N ASN A 135 -0.22 14.10 0.47
CA ASN A 135 0.88 13.57 1.26
C ASN A 135 1.16 14.43 2.50
N ASN A 136 1.06 15.77 2.37
CA ASN A 136 1.17 16.69 3.50
C ASN A 136 0.04 16.52 4.54
N TYR A 137 -1.13 16.02 4.13
CA TYR A 137 -2.23 15.68 5.04
C TYR A 137 -2.18 14.23 5.53
N SER A 138 -1.19 13.41 5.13
CA SER A 138 -1.08 12.00 5.52
C SER A 138 -1.19 11.83 7.03
N SER A 139 -0.48 12.63 7.82
CA SER A 139 -0.53 12.56 9.29
C SER A 139 -1.93 12.77 9.85
N VAL A 140 -2.69 13.74 9.30
CA VAL A 140 -4.07 14.03 9.73
C VAL A 140 -4.98 12.87 9.38
N ILE A 141 -4.85 12.32 8.17
CA ILE A 141 -5.63 11.17 7.72
C ILE A 141 -5.34 9.96 8.61
N VAL A 142 -4.07 9.67 8.92
CA VAL A 142 -3.70 8.55 9.79
C VAL A 142 -4.33 8.68 11.18
N VAL A 143 -4.27 9.86 11.79
CA VAL A 143 -4.90 10.09 13.10
C VAL A 143 -6.41 9.93 13.02
N ALA A 144 -7.05 10.47 11.98
CA ALA A 144 -8.49 10.31 11.79
C ALA A 144 -8.87 8.82 11.65
N VAL A 145 -8.11 8.04 10.88
CA VAL A 145 -8.33 6.60 10.69
C VAL A 145 -8.17 5.83 12.00
N LEU A 146 -7.15 6.16 12.80
CA LEU A 146 -6.97 5.56 14.13
C LEU A 146 -8.17 5.84 15.03
N LEU A 147 -8.64 7.09 15.08
CA LEU A 147 -9.81 7.46 15.88
C LEU A 147 -11.09 6.76 15.41
N LEU A 148 -11.30 6.66 14.09
CA LEU A 148 -12.43 5.95 13.52
C LEU A 148 -12.38 4.44 13.83
N SER A 149 -11.19 3.83 13.74
CA SER A 149 -10.98 2.43 14.09
C SER A 149 -11.23 2.17 15.58
N MET A 150 -10.67 3.01 16.47
CA MET A 150 -10.94 2.94 17.91
C MET A 150 -12.42 3.17 18.25
N GLY A 151 -13.09 4.09 17.54
CA GLY A 151 -14.52 4.32 17.69
C GLY A 151 -15.35 3.12 17.25
N SER A 152 -14.98 2.47 16.14
CA SER A 152 -15.61 1.22 15.69
C SER A 152 -15.45 0.12 16.73
N PHE A 153 -14.25 -0.07 17.28
CA PHE A 153 -14.01 -1.05 18.35
C PHE A 153 -14.90 -0.80 19.57
N ALA A 154 -15.05 0.46 19.99
CA ALA A 154 -15.90 0.81 21.13
C ALA A 154 -17.37 0.40 20.89
N LEU A 155 -17.84 0.43 19.65
CA LEU A 155 -19.22 0.07 19.27
C LEU A 155 -19.40 -1.42 19.01
N THR A 156 -18.46 -2.09 18.35
CA THR A 156 -18.58 -3.48 17.90
C THR A 156 -17.99 -4.49 18.89
N GLN A 157 -17.02 -4.07 19.70
CA GLN A 157 -16.19 -4.94 20.55
C GLN A 157 -15.47 -6.06 19.77
N ASP A 158 -15.33 -5.91 18.46
CA ASP A 158 -14.69 -6.88 17.57
C ASP A 158 -13.31 -6.37 17.15
N PHE A 159 -12.28 -7.05 17.64
CA PHE A 159 -10.90 -6.72 17.31
C PHE A 159 -10.54 -6.97 15.85
N ILE A 160 -11.05 -8.05 15.25
CA ILE A 160 -10.72 -8.41 13.87
C ILE A 160 -11.34 -7.38 12.93
N HIS A 161 -12.59 -6.99 13.17
CA HIS A 161 -13.22 -5.87 12.46
C HIS A 161 -12.38 -4.60 12.57
N THR A 162 -11.94 -4.26 13.78
CA THR A 162 -11.16 -3.04 14.05
C THR A 162 -9.85 -3.00 13.27
N VAL A 163 -9.13 -4.13 13.24
CA VAL A 163 -7.88 -4.28 12.49
C VAL A 163 -8.14 -4.23 10.98
N THR A 164 -9.17 -4.93 10.49
CA THR A 164 -9.58 -4.84 9.08
C THR A 164 -9.85 -3.39 8.69
N LEU A 165 -10.59 -2.65 9.51
CA LEU A 165 -10.91 -1.25 9.25
C LEU A 165 -9.65 -0.37 9.24
N LEU A 166 -8.71 -0.61 10.14
CA LEU A 166 -7.42 0.08 10.20
C LEU A 166 -6.60 -0.11 8.91
N LEU A 167 -6.62 -1.33 8.36
CA LEU A 167 -5.90 -1.70 7.14
C LEU A 167 -6.59 -1.18 5.87
N VAL A 168 -7.91 -1.28 5.80
CA VAL A 168 -8.72 -0.87 4.63
C VAL A 168 -8.75 0.65 4.47
N LEU A 169 -8.80 1.40 5.57
CA LEU A 169 -8.79 2.87 5.55
C LEU A 169 -7.38 3.47 5.42
N CYS A 170 -6.37 2.67 5.13
CA CYS A 170 -5.00 3.14 4.97
C CYS A 170 -4.90 4.28 3.93
N PRO A 171 -4.20 5.40 4.24
CA PRO A 171 -4.15 6.61 3.41
C PRO A 171 -3.57 6.35 2.00
N CYS A 172 -2.75 5.31 1.82
CA CYS A 172 -2.28 4.89 0.50
C CYS A 172 -3.40 4.60 -0.48
N SER A 173 -4.56 4.14 0.00
CA SER A 173 -5.77 3.97 -0.82
C SER A 173 -6.31 5.29 -1.34
N LEU A 174 -6.45 6.25 -0.42
CA LEU A 174 -7.17 7.49 -0.65
C LEU A 174 -6.38 8.38 -1.60
N GLU A 175 -5.06 8.38 -1.46
CA GLU A 175 -4.14 9.07 -2.37
C GLU A 175 -4.26 8.51 -3.80
N LEU A 176 -4.29 7.18 -3.96
CA LEU A 176 -4.42 6.55 -5.27
C LEU A 176 -5.78 6.80 -5.92
N ILE A 177 -6.88 6.72 -5.17
CA ILE A 177 -8.23 7.03 -5.68
C ILE A 177 -8.29 8.47 -6.16
N LEU A 178 -7.72 9.42 -5.43
CA LEU A 178 -7.74 10.82 -5.84
C LEU A 178 -6.91 11.04 -7.11
N VAL A 179 -5.72 10.42 -7.20
CA VAL A 179 -4.91 10.44 -8.43
C VAL A 179 -5.67 9.81 -9.61
N ALA A 180 -6.39 8.70 -9.38
CA ALA A 180 -7.22 8.05 -10.39
C ALA A 180 -8.34 8.96 -10.92
N LEU A 181 -9.08 9.60 -10.00
CA LEU A 181 -10.17 10.53 -10.33
C LEU A 181 -9.66 11.72 -11.15
N MET A 182 -8.52 12.29 -10.76
CA MET A 182 -7.90 13.39 -11.48
C MET A 182 -7.43 12.96 -12.88
N MET A 183 -6.83 11.77 -13.02
CA MET A 183 -6.48 11.25 -14.33
C MET A 183 -7.70 11.05 -15.23
N GLY A 184 -8.83 10.63 -14.67
CA GLY A 184 -10.10 10.58 -15.39
C GLY A 184 -10.45 11.92 -16.03
N SER A 185 -10.24 13.03 -15.32
CA SER A 185 -10.46 14.39 -15.85
C SER A 185 -9.47 14.81 -16.94
N LEU A 186 -8.28 14.20 -16.97
CA LEU A 186 -7.27 14.45 -18.02
C LEU A 186 -7.47 13.56 -19.24
N VAL A 187 -8.11 12.40 -19.11
CA VAL A 187 -8.49 11.57 -20.26
C VAL A 187 -9.74 12.13 -20.95
N ASP A 188 -10.50 12.97 -20.25
CA ASP A 188 -11.68 13.66 -20.77
C ASP A 188 -11.36 14.59 -21.96
N ASP A 189 -12.32 14.77 -22.85
CA ASP A 189 -12.12 15.38 -24.18
C ASP A 189 -11.74 16.88 -24.15
N ALA A 190 -11.72 17.50 -22.98
CA ALA A 190 -11.39 18.92 -22.76
C ALA A 190 -9.92 19.19 -22.40
N SER A 191 -9.06 18.15 -22.32
CA SER A 191 -7.70 18.24 -21.81
C SER A 191 -6.63 18.35 -22.93
N PRO A 192 -5.38 18.76 -22.62
CA PRO A 192 -4.27 18.86 -23.59
C PRO A 192 -3.78 17.49 -24.13
N VAL A 193 -4.41 16.39 -23.74
CA VAL A 193 -4.04 15.00 -24.08
C VAL A 193 -4.70 14.55 -25.40
N SER A 194 -4.86 15.48 -26.33
CA SER A 194 -5.69 15.34 -27.55
C SER A 194 -5.16 14.36 -28.60
N GLU A 195 -3.95 13.84 -28.44
CA GLU A 195 -3.28 12.95 -29.41
C GLU A 195 -3.54 11.45 -29.18
N LEU A 196 -4.16 11.05 -28.06
CA LEU A 196 -4.52 9.65 -27.84
C LEU A 196 -5.69 9.20 -28.74
N SER A 197 -5.55 8.02 -29.36
CA SER A 197 -6.65 7.32 -30.04
C SER A 197 -7.86 7.15 -29.11
N LYS A 198 -9.07 7.39 -29.65
CA LYS A 198 -10.34 7.26 -28.92
C LYS A 198 -10.48 5.90 -28.21
N GLY A 199 -10.01 4.83 -28.85
CA GLY A 199 -10.04 3.48 -28.26
C GLY A 199 -9.15 3.34 -27.02
N THR A 200 -7.97 3.98 -27.02
CA THR A 200 -7.03 3.96 -25.89
C THR A 200 -7.60 4.77 -24.71
N LYS A 201 -8.17 5.96 -24.97
CA LYS A 201 -8.83 6.78 -23.95
C LYS A 201 -9.96 6.01 -23.23
N GLN A 202 -10.84 5.37 -24.00
CA GLN A 202 -11.96 4.61 -23.46
C GLN A 202 -11.50 3.42 -22.60
N SER A 203 -10.42 2.74 -23.00
CA SER A 203 -9.82 1.65 -22.23
C SER A 203 -9.26 2.13 -20.88
N HIS A 204 -8.48 3.21 -20.88
CA HIS A 204 -7.90 3.78 -19.65
C HIS A 204 -8.98 4.28 -18.69
N LEU A 205 -9.98 5.01 -19.20
CA LEU A 205 -11.09 5.52 -18.40
C LEU A 205 -11.92 4.37 -17.78
N GLY A 206 -12.20 3.32 -18.57
CA GLY A 206 -12.88 2.13 -18.06
C GLY A 206 -12.12 1.45 -16.92
N LEU A 207 -10.80 1.28 -17.06
CA LEU A 207 -9.97 0.66 -16.04
C LEU A 207 -9.84 1.55 -14.78
N LEU A 208 -9.82 2.88 -14.92
CA LEU A 208 -9.89 3.82 -13.78
C LEU A 208 -11.21 3.68 -13.01
N ILE A 209 -12.34 3.66 -13.72
CA ILE A 209 -13.67 3.50 -13.10
C ILE A 209 -13.75 2.17 -12.35
N VAL A 210 -13.32 1.06 -12.98
CA VAL A 210 -13.29 -0.26 -12.35
C VAL A 210 -12.43 -0.24 -11.08
N SER A 211 -11.25 0.37 -11.12
CA SER A 211 -10.37 0.49 -9.95
C SER A 211 -11.05 1.28 -8.82
N ILE A 212 -11.68 2.42 -9.12
CA ILE A 212 -12.35 3.26 -8.11
C ILE A 212 -13.54 2.51 -7.48
N VAL A 213 -14.40 1.91 -8.31
CA VAL A 213 -15.56 1.13 -7.83
C VAL A 213 -15.09 -0.03 -6.95
N PHE A 214 -14.02 -0.70 -7.34
CA PHE A 214 -13.45 -1.80 -6.58
C PHE A 214 -12.91 -1.33 -5.22
N HIS A 215 -12.21 -0.20 -5.14
CA HIS A 215 -11.78 0.35 -3.85
C HIS A 215 -12.96 0.74 -2.95
N ILE A 216 -13.99 1.39 -3.50
CA ILE A 216 -15.20 1.75 -2.73
C ILE A 216 -15.88 0.49 -2.19
N ALA A 217 -15.98 -0.57 -3.01
CA ALA A 217 -16.56 -1.84 -2.61
C ALA A 217 -15.75 -2.51 -1.47
N ILE A 218 -14.41 -2.50 -1.54
CA ILE A 218 -13.54 -3.02 -0.47
C ILE A 218 -13.73 -2.20 0.81
N ILE A 219 -13.76 -0.86 0.71
CA ILE A 219 -13.98 0.02 1.87
C ILE A 219 -15.33 -0.28 2.51
N GLY A 220 -16.40 -0.36 1.71
CA GLY A 220 -17.73 -0.72 2.19
C GLY A 220 -17.75 -2.09 2.88
N ALA A 221 -17.21 -3.11 2.23
CA ALA A 221 -17.17 -4.47 2.78
C ALA A 221 -16.35 -4.56 4.08
N GLY A 222 -15.23 -3.83 4.17
CA GLY A 222 -14.45 -3.70 5.40
C GLY A 222 -15.20 -3.01 6.52
N VAL A 223 -15.90 -1.90 6.23
CA VAL A 223 -16.72 -1.15 7.21
C VAL A 223 -17.89 -2.00 7.74
N PHE A 224 -18.48 -2.86 6.90
CA PHE A 224 -19.55 -3.76 7.33
C PHE A 224 -19.04 -5.06 7.97
N GLY A 225 -17.72 -5.25 8.09
CA GLY A 225 -17.14 -6.45 8.70
C GLY A 225 -17.30 -7.72 7.87
N PHE A 226 -17.50 -7.60 6.55
CA PHE A 226 -17.64 -8.75 5.65
C PHE A 226 -16.30 -9.35 5.20
N MET A 227 -15.18 -8.82 5.69
CA MET A 227 -13.84 -9.20 5.25
C MET A 227 -12.92 -9.41 6.45
N ASP A 228 -12.09 -10.44 6.34
CA ASP A 228 -10.95 -10.62 7.24
C ASP A 228 -9.77 -9.70 6.83
N PRO A 229 -8.81 -9.45 7.74
CA PRO A 229 -7.67 -8.56 7.50
C PRO A 229 -6.81 -8.97 6.31
N VAL A 230 -6.63 -10.27 6.07
CA VAL A 230 -5.77 -10.79 4.98
C VAL A 230 -6.41 -10.50 3.64
N THR A 231 -7.69 -10.86 3.47
CA THR A 231 -8.45 -10.60 2.25
C THR A 231 -8.55 -9.11 1.97
N ALA A 232 -8.81 -8.30 3.01
CA ALA A 232 -8.85 -6.85 2.88
C ALA A 232 -7.55 -6.28 2.30
N VAL A 233 -6.40 -6.62 2.89
CA VAL A 233 -5.09 -6.15 2.43
C VAL A 233 -4.74 -6.69 1.04
N ALA A 234 -5.09 -7.94 0.74
CA ALA A 234 -4.86 -8.54 -0.57
C ALA A 234 -5.64 -7.82 -1.68
N LEU A 235 -6.96 -7.65 -1.51
CA LEU A 235 -7.79 -6.96 -2.50
C LEU A 235 -7.36 -5.50 -2.65
N HIS A 236 -7.01 -4.85 -1.54
CA HIS A 236 -6.50 -3.49 -1.55
C HIS A 236 -5.19 -3.35 -2.33
N GLY A 237 -4.22 -4.23 -2.06
CA GLY A 237 -2.95 -4.28 -2.77
C GLY A 237 -3.12 -4.53 -4.27
N LEU A 238 -4.03 -5.42 -4.67
CA LEU A 238 -4.36 -5.68 -6.08
C LEU A 238 -4.98 -4.47 -6.77
N ALA A 239 -5.92 -3.79 -6.09
CA ALA A 239 -6.57 -2.58 -6.60
C ALA A 239 -5.55 -1.48 -6.88
N ARG A 240 -4.61 -1.30 -5.94
CA ARG A 240 -3.47 -0.38 -6.05
C ARG A 240 -2.54 -0.76 -7.21
N LEU A 241 -2.16 -2.03 -7.32
CA LEU A 241 -1.27 -2.51 -8.37
C LEU A 241 -1.87 -2.30 -9.77
N GLY A 242 -3.17 -2.59 -9.93
CA GLY A 242 -3.89 -2.36 -11.18
C GLY A 242 -3.89 -0.89 -11.59
N LEU A 243 -4.02 0.04 -10.63
CA LEU A 243 -3.94 1.47 -10.91
C LEU A 243 -2.52 1.90 -11.30
N VAL A 244 -1.50 1.47 -10.56
CA VAL A 244 -0.09 1.79 -10.88
C VAL A 244 0.29 1.27 -12.27
N TYR A 245 -0.15 0.05 -12.61
CA TYR A 245 0.04 -0.51 -13.95
C TYR A 245 -0.63 0.34 -15.03
N ASN A 246 -1.90 0.72 -14.82
CA ASN A 246 -2.66 1.57 -15.73
C ASN A 246 -1.93 2.92 -15.96
N LEU A 247 -1.43 3.54 -14.89
CA LEU A 247 -0.64 4.78 -14.97
C LEU A 247 0.62 4.62 -15.81
N LYS A 248 1.36 3.51 -15.64
CA LYS A 248 2.55 3.25 -16.45
C LYS A 248 2.22 3.10 -17.93
N VAL A 249 1.18 2.35 -18.26
CA VAL A 249 0.74 2.14 -19.65
C VAL A 249 0.29 3.47 -20.26
N LEU A 250 -0.44 4.29 -19.51
CA LEU A 250 -0.86 5.61 -19.96
C LEU A 250 0.34 6.52 -20.23
N ASN A 251 1.30 6.59 -19.30
CA ASN A 251 2.52 7.36 -19.45
C ASN A 251 3.34 6.92 -20.68
N SER A 252 3.46 5.61 -20.89
CA SER A 252 4.13 5.07 -22.08
C SER A 252 3.40 5.44 -23.37
N SER A 253 2.07 5.54 -23.35
CA SER A 253 1.28 5.94 -24.52
C SER A 253 1.43 7.42 -24.85
N LEU A 254 1.64 8.26 -23.82
CA LEU A 254 1.88 9.70 -23.96
C LEU A 254 3.26 10.02 -24.51
N CYS A 255 4.30 9.26 -24.15
CA CYS A 255 5.66 9.48 -24.68
C CYS A 255 5.83 9.05 -26.14
N VAL A 256 4.88 8.29 -26.70
CA VAL A 256 4.91 7.76 -28.08
C VAL A 256 4.03 8.57 -29.03
N ALA A 257 3.05 9.32 -28.50
CA ALA A 257 2.23 10.27 -29.25
C ALA A 257 3.03 11.56 -29.50
#